data_AF-A0AA38JGZ8-F1
#
_entry.id   AF-A0AA38JGZ8-F1
#
_cell.length_a   1.000
_cell.length_b   1.000
_cell.length_c   1.000
_cell.angle_alpha   90.00
_cell.angle_beta   90.00
_cell.angle_gamma   90.00
#
_symmetry.space_group_name_H-M   'P 1'
#
loop_
_entity.id
_entity.type
_entity.pdbx_description
1 polymer ?
#
loop_
_entity_poly.entity_id
_entity_poly.type
_entity_poly.pdbx_seq_one_letter_code
_entity_poly.pdbx_strand_id
1 'polypeptide(L)'
;MAFSGWIISQCQSAETPLHVQLQNGIRVIDIRLANIEGRLIAYHGKYPEKTPFRTILSVIHAFLTSPVSCRETIVMSLKQEDYAVTPPPVFSRLVREEFAQSAGGLDILFLESRIPKLGEVRGKVVLLGRFGGDGAEWENGLEGLGIHPTTWPDSERDGFLWECKDVHVRTHDYLILPRYAIPSFLYMPEKVSLATNFLQPPSNNDVQPTLSIVYTSAVSFPFAAPKTIARGFGWPKWGFGVEGVNSRMGKWILWHRILFSKYDSLCSKRSMLLCFPACVSSYLLHLPF
;
A
#
# COMPACT_ATOMS: atom_id res chain seq x y z
N MET A 1 3.86 5.06 7.78
CA MET A 1 4.03 6.51 7.98
C MET A 1 5.52 6.81 8.00
N ALA A 2 6.03 7.58 7.03
CA ALA A 2 7.46 7.88 6.92
C ALA A 2 7.70 9.40 6.88
N PHE A 3 7.73 10.01 8.06
CA PHE A 3 7.87 11.45 8.30
C PHE A 3 9.31 11.88 8.63
N SER A 4 10.12 10.94 9.11
CA SER A 4 11.40 11.12 9.79
C SER A 4 12.48 10.27 9.14
N GLY A 5 13.22 10.91 8.26
CA GLY A 5 14.53 10.43 7.83
C GLY A 5 15.13 11.34 6.76
N TRP A 6 16.39 11.07 6.41
CA TRP A 6 17.07 11.80 5.35
C TRP A 6 16.30 11.68 4.02
N ILE A 7 16.54 12.59 3.07
CA ILE A 7 15.81 12.81 1.79
C ILE A 7 15.27 11.54 1.07
N ILE A 8 15.85 10.37 1.31
CA ILE A 8 15.49 9.05 0.79
C ILE A 8 14.35 8.31 1.51
N SER A 9 14.03 8.61 2.77
CA SER A 9 13.04 7.87 3.57
C SER A 9 11.78 8.65 3.92
N GLN A 10 11.74 9.96 3.62
CA GLN A 10 10.55 10.77 3.87
C GLN A 10 9.51 10.62 2.73
N CYS A 11 8.65 9.61 2.85
CA CYS A 11 7.58 9.36 1.90
C CYS A 11 6.28 10.11 2.22
N GLN A 12 6.14 10.73 3.40
CA GLN A 12 4.96 11.52 3.78
C GLN A 12 5.35 12.85 4.45
N SER A 13 4.49 13.88 4.34
CA SER A 13 4.73 15.18 4.99
C SER A 13 4.23 15.18 6.43
N ALA A 14 4.92 15.87 7.34
CA ALA A 14 4.42 16.11 8.70
C ALA A 14 3.05 16.83 8.70
N GLU A 15 2.75 17.59 7.64
CA GLU A 15 1.47 18.26 7.40
C GLU A 15 0.33 17.30 7.03
N THR A 16 0.66 16.05 6.68
CA THR A 16 -0.30 15.00 6.29
C THR A 16 -0.17 13.78 7.20
N PRO A 17 -0.47 13.89 8.51
CA PRO A 17 -0.50 12.75 9.42
C PRO A 17 -1.57 11.73 8.99
N LEU A 18 -1.53 10.51 9.54
CA LEU A 18 -2.43 9.42 9.13
C LEU A 18 -3.92 9.80 9.18
N HIS A 19 -4.37 10.50 10.22
CA HIS A 19 -5.78 10.90 10.30
C HIS A 19 -6.20 11.81 9.13
N VAL A 20 -5.33 12.74 8.71
CA VAL A 20 -5.56 13.60 7.53
C VAL A 20 -5.55 12.76 6.26
N GLN A 21 -4.64 11.80 6.13
CA GLN A 21 -4.61 10.89 4.98
C GLN A 21 -5.92 10.09 4.85
N LEU A 22 -6.45 9.59 5.96
CA LEU A 22 -7.73 8.88 5.99
C LEU A 22 -8.90 9.82 5.64
N GLN A 23 -8.95 11.03 6.20
CA GLN A 23 -9.97 12.04 5.83
C GLN A 23 -9.91 12.41 4.34
N ASN A 24 -8.71 12.38 3.78
CA ASN A 24 -8.43 12.61 2.37
C ASN A 24 -8.76 11.42 1.44
N GLY A 25 -9.40 10.36 1.94
CA GLY A 25 -9.86 9.24 1.10
C GLY A 25 -8.86 8.11 0.91
N ILE A 26 -7.70 8.12 1.58
CA ILE A 26 -6.76 6.99 1.54
C ILE A 26 -7.34 5.84 2.36
N ARG A 27 -7.51 4.68 1.72
CA ARG A 27 -8.03 3.44 2.36
C ARG A 27 -7.04 2.28 2.30
N VAL A 28 -5.88 2.48 1.69
CA VAL A 28 -4.81 1.49 1.59
C VAL A 28 -3.56 2.09 2.22
N ILE A 29 -3.07 1.47 3.30
CA ILE A 29 -1.93 1.99 4.07
C ILE A 29 -0.80 0.98 4.09
N ASP A 30 0.43 1.43 3.86
CA ASP A 30 1.66 0.63 4.03
C ASP A 30 2.33 1.00 5.35
N ILE A 31 2.35 0.05 6.28
CA ILE A 31 2.92 0.19 7.61
C ILE A 31 4.07 -0.81 7.74
N ARG A 32 5.26 -0.25 7.96
CA ARG A 32 6.51 -0.98 8.08
C ARG A 32 6.97 -0.86 9.52
N LEU A 33 7.23 -1.99 10.18
CA LEU A 33 7.53 -2.03 11.60
C LEU A 33 8.84 -2.78 11.86
N ALA A 34 9.51 -2.39 12.94
CA ALA A 34 10.59 -3.14 13.55
C ALA A 34 10.28 -3.35 15.03
N ASN A 35 10.79 -4.45 15.60
CA ASN A 35 10.71 -4.71 17.02
C ASN A 35 11.89 -4.06 17.74
N ILE A 36 11.61 -3.10 18.61
CA ILE A 36 12.58 -2.41 19.45
C ILE A 36 12.23 -2.70 20.90
N GLU A 37 13.05 -3.53 21.56
CA GLU A 37 12.91 -3.87 22.98
C GLU A 37 11.50 -4.40 23.33
N GLY A 38 10.92 -5.23 22.45
CA GLY A 38 9.60 -5.83 22.65
C GLY A 38 8.43 -4.93 22.24
N ARG A 39 8.68 -3.75 21.65
CA ARG A 39 7.64 -2.87 21.12
C ARG A 39 7.76 -2.70 19.60
N LEU A 40 6.61 -2.73 18.93
CA LEU A 40 6.56 -2.48 17.49
C LEU A 40 6.57 -0.97 17.21
N ILE A 41 7.58 -0.52 16.49
CA ILE A 41 7.77 0.88 16.12
C ILE A 41 7.78 0.99 14.60
N ALA A 42 7.17 2.05 14.06
CA ALA A 42 7.25 2.37 12.64
C ALA A 42 8.70 2.66 12.22
N TYR A 43 9.12 2.04 11.12
CA TYR A 43 10.45 2.16 10.54
C TYR A 43 10.38 2.34 9.03
N HIS A 44 11.42 2.96 8.46
CA HIS A 44 11.62 3.02 7.02
C HIS A 44 13.06 2.61 6.69
N GLY A 45 13.27 1.32 6.38
CA GLY A 45 14.61 0.75 6.27
C GLY A 45 15.36 0.88 7.60
N LYS A 46 16.53 1.50 7.58
CA LYS A 46 17.38 1.67 8.77
C LYS A 46 16.95 2.80 9.71
N TYR A 47 15.98 3.63 9.32
CA TYR A 47 15.63 4.85 10.05
C TYR A 47 14.32 4.68 10.85
N PRO A 48 14.32 4.99 12.16
CA PRO A 48 13.11 4.98 12.97
C PRO A 48 12.20 6.16 12.65
N GLU A 49 10.92 5.86 12.43
CA GLU A 49 9.86 6.86 12.25
C GLU A 49 9.22 7.27 13.58
N LYS A 50 9.76 6.73 14.68
CA LYS A 50 9.46 7.03 16.10
C LYS A 50 7.97 6.97 16.47
N THR A 51 7.14 6.36 15.64
CA THR A 51 5.70 6.21 15.91
C THR A 51 5.41 4.78 16.37
N PRO A 52 4.99 4.58 17.63
CA PRO A 52 4.61 3.25 18.12
C PRO A 52 3.40 2.71 17.34
N PHE A 53 3.37 1.41 17.07
CA PHE A 53 2.28 0.77 16.34
C PHE A 53 0.91 0.98 17.01
N ARG A 54 0.86 0.95 18.34
CA ARG A 54 -0.35 1.27 19.12
C ARG A 54 -0.98 2.63 18.79
N THR A 55 -0.15 3.63 18.47
CA THR A 55 -0.64 4.96 18.05
C THR A 55 -1.36 4.88 16.71
N ILE A 56 -0.81 4.08 15.78
CA ILE A 56 -1.39 3.82 14.46
C ILE A 56 -2.74 3.12 14.61
N LEU A 57 -2.80 2.07 15.42
CA LEU A 57 -4.03 1.33 15.73
C LEU A 57 -5.10 2.22 16.34
N SER A 58 -4.71 3.13 17.25
CA SER A 58 -5.65 4.07 17.88
C SER A 58 -6.29 5.03 16.86
N VAL A 59 -5.50 5.57 15.92
CA VAL A 59 -6.01 6.43 14.85
C VAL A 59 -6.96 5.67 13.92
N ILE A 60 -6.62 4.43 13.58
CA ILE A 60 -7.45 3.59 12.71
C ILE A 60 -8.76 3.19 13.38
N HIS A 61 -8.69 2.80 14.65
CA HIS A 61 -9.88 2.49 15.44
C HIS A 61 -10.81 3.72 15.54
N ALA A 62 -10.28 4.90 15.86
CA ALA A 62 -11.07 6.13 15.92
C ALA A 62 -11.73 6.46 14.58
N PHE A 63 -11.03 6.22 13.47
CA PHE A 63 -11.57 6.40 12.14
C PHE A 63 -12.68 5.38 11.81
N LEU A 64 -12.47 4.09 12.07
CA LEU A 64 -13.45 3.05 11.76
C LEU A 64 -14.66 3.02 12.71
N THR A 65 -14.58 3.68 13.87
CA THR A 65 -15.70 3.79 14.83
C THR A 65 -16.40 5.14 14.78
N SER A 66 -15.84 6.12 14.09
CA SER A 66 -16.48 7.43 13.92
C SER A 66 -17.80 7.30 13.14
N PRO A 67 -18.88 8.00 13.55
CA PRO A 67 -20.18 7.96 12.87
C PRO A 67 -20.13 8.30 11.37
N VAL A 68 -19.13 9.07 10.94
CA VAL A 68 -18.99 9.52 9.55
C VAL A 68 -18.29 8.47 8.67
N SER A 69 -17.40 7.67 9.23
CA SER A 69 -16.51 6.74 8.50
C SER A 69 -16.66 5.27 8.89
N CYS A 70 -17.60 4.92 9.79
CA CYS A 70 -17.83 3.54 10.24
C CYS A 70 -18.29 2.58 9.14
N ARG A 71 -18.71 3.09 7.99
CA ARG A 71 -19.08 2.30 6.82
C ARG A 71 -17.89 2.01 5.90
N GLU A 72 -16.72 2.54 6.20
CA GLU A 72 -15.51 2.39 5.40
C GLU A 72 -14.68 1.20 5.88
N THR A 73 -13.68 0.82 5.09
CA THR A 73 -12.73 -0.24 5.43
C THR A 73 -11.32 0.23 5.09
N ILE A 74 -10.32 -0.34 5.75
CA ILE A 74 -8.92 -0.05 5.47
C ILE A 74 -8.22 -1.34 5.10
N VAL A 75 -7.48 -1.34 4.00
CA VAL A 75 -6.50 -2.38 3.69
C VAL A 75 -5.16 -1.96 4.29
N MET A 76 -4.68 -2.71 5.26
CA MET A 76 -3.41 -2.44 5.94
C MET A 76 -2.35 -3.41 5.47
N SER A 77 -1.38 -2.94 4.70
CA SER A 77 -0.15 -3.69 4.46
C SER A 77 0.75 -3.59 5.69
N LEU A 78 1.11 -4.73 6.26
CA LEU A 78 2.09 -4.82 7.35
C LEU A 78 3.34 -5.50 6.84
N LYS A 79 4.49 -4.84 6.93
CA LYS A 79 5.79 -5.42 6.57
C LYS A 79 6.76 -5.35 7.74
N GLN A 80 7.52 -6.42 7.94
CA GLN A 80 8.65 -6.44 8.86
C GLN A 80 9.89 -5.80 8.19
N GLU A 81 10.63 -4.98 8.93
CA GLU A 81 11.87 -4.32 8.46
C GLU A 81 13.14 -4.92 9.07
N ASP A 82 13.04 -5.58 10.23
CA ASP A 82 14.17 -6.03 11.05
C ASP A 82 14.42 -7.54 10.99
N TYR A 83 14.26 -8.17 9.81
CA TYR A 83 14.44 -9.62 9.61
C TYR A 83 15.81 -10.15 10.07
N ALA A 84 16.84 -9.29 10.07
CA ALA A 84 18.19 -9.67 10.52
C ALA A 84 18.32 -9.83 12.05
N VAL A 85 17.37 -9.28 12.82
CA VAL A 85 17.41 -9.22 14.28
C VAL A 85 16.27 -10.01 14.90
N THR A 86 15.04 -9.81 14.39
CA THR A 86 13.84 -10.42 14.97
C THR A 86 13.36 -11.58 14.09
N PRO A 87 13.28 -12.82 14.62
CA PRO A 87 12.72 -13.95 13.88
C PRO A 87 11.25 -13.71 13.48
N PRO A 88 10.82 -14.15 12.28
CA PRO A 88 9.45 -13.91 11.82
C PRO A 88 8.33 -14.39 12.77
N PRO A 89 8.42 -15.57 13.43
CA PRO A 89 7.43 -16.01 14.42
C PRO A 89 7.29 -15.04 15.61
N VAL A 90 8.42 -14.50 16.08
CA VAL A 90 8.44 -13.55 17.20
C VAL A 90 7.74 -12.25 16.80
N PHE A 91 8.07 -11.73 15.61
CA PHE A 91 7.42 -10.53 15.08
C PHE A 91 5.91 -10.76 14.88
N SER A 92 5.52 -11.89 14.29
CA SER A 92 4.11 -12.28 14.07
C SER A 92 3.32 -12.29 15.38
N ARG A 93 3.87 -12.91 16.44
CA ARG A 93 3.27 -12.92 17.77
C ARG A 93 3.11 -11.51 18.34
N LEU A 94 4.13 -10.66 18.23
CA LEU A 94 4.06 -9.26 18.73
C LEU A 94 2.98 -8.46 17.99
N VAL A 95 2.82 -8.65 16.67
CA VAL A 95 1.75 -7.99 15.91
C VAL A 95 0.39 -8.41 16.45
N ARG A 96 0.16 -9.70 16.67
CA ARG A 96 -1.10 -10.22 17.24
C ARG A 96 -1.37 -9.63 18.62
N GLU A 97 -0.36 -9.60 19.48
CA GLU A 97 -0.46 -9.06 20.84
C GLU A 97 -0.83 -7.57 20.84
N GLU A 98 -0.24 -6.76 19.95
CA GLU A 98 -0.58 -5.33 19.83
C GLU A 98 -2.03 -5.12 19.36
N PHE A 99 -2.54 -5.93 18.42
CA PHE A 99 -3.95 -5.86 18.03
C PHE A 99 -4.88 -6.28 19.16
N ALA A 100 -4.58 -7.40 19.83
CA ALA A 100 -5.37 -7.89 20.96
C ALA A 100 -5.44 -6.89 22.13
N GLN A 101 -4.37 -6.13 22.35
CA GLN A 101 -4.30 -5.08 23.38
C GLN A 101 -4.86 -3.72 22.90
N SER A 102 -5.18 -3.58 21.62
CA SER A 102 -5.72 -2.33 21.06
C SER A 102 -7.22 -2.20 21.34
N ALA A 103 -7.75 -0.98 21.23
CA ALA A 103 -9.16 -0.70 21.49
C ALA A 103 -10.13 -1.51 20.60
N GLY A 104 -9.71 -1.89 19.39
CA GLY A 104 -10.53 -2.70 18.48
C GLY A 104 -10.39 -4.22 18.68
N GLY A 105 -9.44 -4.67 19.51
CA GLY A 105 -9.12 -6.09 19.67
C GLY A 105 -8.74 -6.77 18.35
N LEU A 106 -8.91 -8.09 18.31
CA LEU A 106 -8.75 -8.88 17.07
C LEU A 106 -9.98 -8.79 16.16
N ASP A 107 -11.15 -8.44 16.69
CA ASP A 107 -12.42 -8.39 15.94
C ASP A 107 -12.45 -7.30 14.86
N ILE A 108 -11.61 -6.27 15.01
CA ILE A 108 -11.42 -5.24 13.97
C ILE A 108 -10.74 -5.81 12.72
N LEU A 109 -10.08 -6.96 12.81
CA LEU A 109 -9.37 -7.57 11.68
C LEU A 109 -10.29 -8.50 10.88
N PHE A 110 -10.07 -8.50 9.58
CA PHE A 110 -10.51 -9.58 8.70
C PHE A 110 -9.33 -10.53 8.48
N LEU A 111 -9.41 -11.73 9.05
CA LEU A 111 -8.32 -12.70 9.09
C LEU A 111 -8.46 -13.83 8.08
N GLU A 112 -9.65 -14.05 7.50
CA GLU A 112 -9.86 -15.13 6.53
C GLU A 112 -8.95 -14.95 5.30
N SER A 113 -8.30 -16.03 4.89
CA SER A 113 -7.35 -16.06 3.77
C SER A 113 -8.06 -15.99 2.41
N ARG A 114 -8.69 -14.85 2.10
CA ARG A 114 -9.42 -14.58 0.84
C ARG A 114 -9.57 -13.09 0.58
N ILE A 115 -10.04 -12.75 -0.62
CA ILE A 115 -10.48 -11.37 -0.92
C ILE A 115 -11.93 -11.17 -0.45
N PRO A 116 -12.20 -10.29 0.52
CA PRO A 116 -13.55 -10.06 1.04
C PRO A 116 -14.40 -9.17 0.12
N LYS A 117 -15.73 -9.30 0.24
CA LYS A 117 -16.66 -8.31 -0.31
C LYS A 117 -16.70 -7.09 0.61
N LEU A 118 -16.89 -5.90 0.04
CA LEU A 118 -16.92 -4.64 0.80
C LEU A 118 -17.93 -4.66 1.96
N GLY A 119 -19.09 -5.30 1.79
CA GLY A 119 -20.12 -5.40 2.82
C GLY A 119 -19.69 -6.17 4.08
N GLU A 120 -18.75 -7.11 3.96
CA GLU A 120 -18.28 -7.96 5.05
C GLU A 120 -17.24 -7.25 5.94
N VAL A 121 -16.57 -6.23 5.40
CA VAL A 121 -15.39 -5.60 6.02
C VAL A 121 -15.59 -4.13 6.35
N ARG A 122 -16.82 -3.60 6.26
CA ARG A 122 -17.13 -2.25 6.76
C ARG A 122 -16.87 -2.18 8.27
N GLY A 123 -16.16 -1.15 8.70
CA GLY A 123 -15.70 -0.99 10.08
C GLY A 123 -14.51 -1.88 10.45
N LYS A 124 -13.96 -2.65 9.50
CA LYS A 124 -12.85 -3.58 9.72
C LYS A 124 -11.61 -3.20 8.90
N VAL A 125 -10.49 -3.78 9.30
CA VAL A 125 -9.20 -3.73 8.60
C VAL A 125 -8.96 -5.06 7.89
N VAL A 126 -8.74 -5.01 6.59
CA VAL A 126 -8.26 -6.15 5.80
C VAL A 126 -6.74 -6.16 5.86
N LEU A 127 -6.16 -7.25 6.38
CA LEU A 127 -4.72 -7.37 6.51
C LEU A 127 -4.10 -7.80 5.17
N LEU A 128 -3.10 -7.06 4.70
CA LEU A 128 -2.17 -7.47 3.65
C LEU A 128 -0.82 -7.82 4.32
N GLY A 129 -0.66 -9.07 4.72
CA GLY A 129 0.47 -9.52 5.52
C GLY A 129 1.73 -9.70 4.67
N ARG A 130 2.80 -8.97 4.98
CA ARG A 130 4.16 -9.13 4.43
C ARG A 130 5.15 -9.40 5.57
N PHE A 131 4.72 -10.21 6.53
CA PHE A 131 5.47 -10.55 7.74
C PHE A 131 5.08 -11.96 8.21
N GLY A 132 5.89 -12.54 9.11
CA GLY A 132 5.60 -13.86 9.69
C GLY A 132 6.06 -15.01 8.80
N GLY A 133 5.61 -16.22 9.17
CA GLY A 133 5.87 -17.47 8.46
C GLY A 133 4.56 -18.14 8.04
N ASP A 134 4.28 -19.30 8.62
CA ASP A 134 3.07 -20.10 8.34
C ASP A 134 1.80 -19.58 9.06
N GLY A 135 1.91 -18.53 9.87
CA GLY A 135 0.77 -17.97 10.61
C GLY A 135 0.39 -18.77 11.86
N ALA A 136 1.23 -19.69 12.34
CA ALA A 136 0.98 -20.52 13.52
C ALA A 136 0.70 -19.71 14.81
N GLU A 137 1.10 -18.44 14.85
CA GLU A 137 0.86 -17.57 16.01
C GLU A 137 -0.57 -17.04 16.09
N TRP A 138 -1.40 -17.29 15.08
CA TRP A 138 -2.77 -16.77 14.95
C TRP A 138 -3.79 -17.91 14.91
N GLU A 139 -4.98 -17.65 15.45
CA GLU A 139 -6.09 -18.60 15.38
C GLU A 139 -6.51 -18.79 13.92
N ASN A 140 -6.53 -20.05 13.45
CA ASN A 140 -6.74 -20.43 12.04
C ASN A 140 -5.74 -19.80 11.04
N GLY A 141 -4.61 -19.28 11.52
CA GLY A 141 -3.62 -18.60 10.68
C GLY A 141 -2.85 -19.50 9.72
N LEU A 142 -2.85 -20.82 9.94
CA LEU A 142 -2.21 -21.81 9.07
C LEU A 142 -2.78 -21.84 7.64
N GLU A 143 -4.02 -21.37 7.46
CA GLU A 143 -4.61 -21.23 6.12
C GLU A 143 -4.24 -19.91 5.42
N GLY A 144 -3.48 -19.04 6.09
CA GLY A 144 -3.08 -17.70 5.69
C GLY A 144 -3.82 -16.60 6.47
N LEU A 145 -3.20 -15.41 6.55
CA LEU A 145 -3.71 -14.26 7.29
C LEU A 145 -4.16 -13.15 6.34
N GLY A 146 -5.47 -13.08 6.07
CA GLY A 146 -6.03 -12.11 5.13
C GLY A 146 -5.44 -12.27 3.72
N ILE A 147 -4.96 -11.17 3.16
CA ILE A 147 -4.26 -11.16 1.87
C ILE A 147 -2.77 -11.41 2.14
N HIS A 148 -2.29 -12.64 1.94
CA HIS A 148 -0.92 -13.01 2.28
C HIS A 148 -0.19 -13.68 1.10
N PRO A 149 0.74 -12.98 0.42
CA PRO A 149 1.57 -13.58 -0.60
C PRO A 149 2.66 -14.48 0.00
N THR A 150 2.92 -15.62 -0.63
CA THR A 150 3.98 -16.56 -0.22
C THR A 150 5.39 -16.01 -0.48
N THR A 151 5.54 -15.24 -1.54
CA THR A 151 6.81 -14.58 -1.90
C THR A 151 6.55 -13.15 -2.36
N TRP A 152 7.50 -12.26 -2.04
CA TRP A 152 7.51 -10.87 -2.50
C TRP A 152 8.87 -10.56 -3.12
N PRO A 153 9.04 -10.76 -4.44
CA PRO A 153 10.29 -10.47 -5.14
C PRO A 153 10.75 -9.02 -4.93
N ASP A 154 12.05 -8.81 -4.74
CA ASP A 154 12.61 -7.48 -4.59
C ASP A 154 12.72 -6.77 -5.94
N SER A 155 11.99 -5.66 -6.07
CA SER A 155 12.07 -4.73 -7.19
C SER A 155 11.98 -5.41 -8.57
N GLU A 156 11.07 -6.38 -8.71
CA GLU A 156 10.80 -7.06 -9.97
C GLU A 156 10.18 -6.10 -10.98
N ARG A 157 10.83 -5.93 -12.14
CA ARG A 157 10.47 -4.88 -13.12
C ARG A 157 9.13 -5.17 -13.77
N ASP A 158 8.92 -6.42 -14.14
CA ASP A 158 7.72 -6.86 -14.84
C ASP A 158 6.56 -7.16 -13.88
N GLY A 159 6.77 -6.94 -12.57
CA GLY A 159 5.85 -7.33 -11.52
C GLY A 159 5.77 -8.85 -11.34
N PHE A 160 4.86 -9.31 -10.50
CA PHE A 160 4.68 -10.73 -10.22
C PHE A 160 3.22 -11.09 -9.99
N LEU A 161 2.90 -12.35 -10.27
CA LEU A 161 1.57 -12.95 -10.14
C LEU A 161 1.59 -13.95 -9.01
N TRP A 162 0.50 -14.00 -8.24
CA TRP A 162 0.31 -14.95 -7.17
C TRP A 162 -1.19 -15.17 -6.93
N GLU A 163 -1.53 -16.26 -6.25
CA GLU A 163 -2.93 -16.63 -6.00
C GLU A 163 -3.31 -16.40 -4.53
N CYS A 164 -4.44 -15.74 -4.32
CA CYS A 164 -5.11 -15.66 -3.03
C CYS A 164 -6.40 -16.48 -3.12
N LYS A 165 -6.26 -17.80 -2.88
CA LYS A 165 -7.31 -18.80 -3.13
C LYS A 165 -7.85 -18.69 -4.57
N ASP A 166 -9.09 -18.26 -4.72
CA ASP A 166 -9.79 -18.19 -6.01
C ASP A 166 -9.54 -16.88 -6.80
N VAL A 167 -8.67 -16.00 -6.30
CA VAL A 167 -8.37 -14.70 -6.92
C VAL A 167 -6.92 -14.61 -7.36
N HIS A 168 -6.71 -14.32 -8.65
CA HIS A 168 -5.41 -13.95 -9.16
C HIS A 168 -5.02 -12.56 -8.67
N VAL A 169 -3.88 -12.43 -8.01
CA VAL A 169 -3.33 -11.15 -7.58
C VAL A 169 -2.12 -10.83 -8.43
N ARG A 170 -2.16 -9.67 -9.09
CA ARG A 170 -1.02 -9.11 -9.84
C ARG A 170 -0.46 -7.92 -9.09
N THR A 171 0.83 -7.97 -8.79
CA THR A 171 1.50 -6.96 -7.97
C THR A 171 2.62 -6.31 -8.75
N HIS A 172 2.62 -4.98 -8.79
CA HIS A 172 3.69 -4.18 -9.39
C HIS A 172 4.33 -3.30 -8.32
N ASP A 173 5.48 -3.76 -7.79
CA ASP A 173 6.31 -3.10 -6.77
C ASP A 173 7.72 -2.80 -7.30
N TYR A 174 7.81 -2.39 -8.57
CA TYR A 174 9.08 -1.99 -9.18
C TYR A 174 9.56 -0.64 -8.64
N LEU A 175 10.69 -0.59 -7.94
CA LEU A 175 11.36 0.66 -7.64
C LEU A 175 12.24 1.07 -8.84
N ILE A 176 12.31 2.37 -9.15
CA ILE A 176 13.24 2.92 -10.15
C ILE A 176 14.67 2.91 -9.59
N LEU A 177 15.18 1.71 -9.31
CA LEU A 177 16.57 1.49 -8.95
C LEU A 177 17.26 0.94 -10.18
N PRO A 178 18.28 1.64 -10.68
CA PRO A 178 19.02 1.11 -11.79
C PRO A 178 19.91 -0.01 -11.24
N ARG A 179 19.64 -1.26 -11.63
CA ARG A 179 20.58 -2.36 -11.33
C ARG A 179 21.93 -2.13 -12.04
N TYR A 180 21.95 -1.32 -13.14
CA TYR A 180 23.13 -1.03 -13.98
C TYR A 180 23.16 0.33 -14.73
N ALA A 181 22.36 1.33 -14.33
CA ALA A 181 22.20 2.61 -15.05
C ALA A 181 22.34 3.86 -14.15
N ILE A 182 22.49 5.04 -14.74
CA ILE A 182 22.58 6.31 -13.99
C ILE A 182 21.20 6.62 -13.38
N PRO A 183 21.10 6.81 -12.05
CA PRO A 183 19.86 7.20 -11.37
C PRO A 183 19.28 8.48 -12.00
N SER A 184 18.05 8.40 -12.53
CA SER A 184 17.48 9.49 -13.31
C SER A 184 15.96 9.56 -13.25
N PHE A 185 15.43 10.77 -13.25
CA PHE A 185 14.00 11.06 -13.41
C PHE A 185 13.46 10.66 -14.80
N LEU A 186 14.33 10.32 -15.76
CA LEU A 186 13.93 9.91 -17.12
C LEU A 186 13.16 8.60 -17.17
N TYR A 187 13.24 7.76 -16.13
CA TYR A 187 12.51 6.48 -16.06
C TYR A 187 11.10 6.61 -15.47
N MET A 188 10.69 7.80 -15.04
CA MET A 188 9.33 8.02 -14.53
C MET A 188 8.22 7.67 -15.55
N PRO A 189 8.33 7.99 -16.85
CA PRO A 189 7.36 7.55 -17.85
C PRO A 189 7.26 6.04 -17.97
N GLU A 190 8.39 5.33 -17.90
CA GLU A 190 8.42 3.86 -17.95
C GLU A 190 7.71 3.25 -16.74
N LYS A 191 8.04 3.70 -15.53
CA LYS A 191 7.37 3.26 -14.29
C LYS A 191 5.87 3.49 -14.34
N VAL A 192 5.43 4.64 -14.84
CA VAL A 192 4.00 4.95 -15.03
C VAL A 192 3.39 3.99 -16.05
N SER A 193 4.04 3.76 -17.20
CA SER A 193 3.56 2.84 -18.24
C SER A 193 3.34 1.43 -17.68
N LEU A 194 4.37 0.87 -17.02
CA LEU A 194 4.30 -0.43 -16.37
C LEU A 194 3.19 -0.48 -15.30
N ALA A 195 3.10 0.54 -14.45
CA ALA A 195 2.04 0.65 -13.44
C ALA A 195 0.64 0.67 -14.07
N THR A 196 0.44 1.44 -15.14
CA THR A 196 -0.85 1.55 -15.81
C THR A 196 -1.26 0.29 -16.57
N ASN A 197 -0.31 -0.49 -17.07
CA ASN A 197 -0.61 -1.80 -17.69
C ASN A 197 -1.22 -2.77 -16.67
N PHE A 198 -0.75 -2.73 -15.42
CA PHE A 198 -1.36 -3.48 -14.32
C PHE A 198 -2.73 -2.94 -13.87
N LEU A 199 -3.17 -1.78 -14.38
CA LEU A 199 -4.50 -1.24 -14.13
C LEU A 199 -5.49 -1.58 -15.25
N GLN A 200 -5.01 -2.02 -16.41
CA GLN A 200 -5.88 -2.41 -17.51
C GLN A 200 -6.63 -3.70 -17.18
N PRO A 201 -7.91 -3.84 -17.57
CA PRO A 201 -8.66 -5.05 -17.30
C PRO A 201 -7.94 -6.27 -17.92
N PRO A 202 -7.96 -7.41 -17.22
CA PRO A 202 -7.48 -8.66 -17.81
C PRO A 202 -8.27 -8.96 -19.08
N SER A 203 -7.72 -9.84 -19.92
CA SER A 203 -8.35 -10.17 -21.20
C SER A 203 -9.76 -10.72 -20.97
N ASN A 204 -10.70 -10.51 -21.90
CA ASN A 204 -12.08 -11.02 -21.76
C ASN A 204 -12.16 -12.56 -21.62
N ASN A 205 -11.06 -13.27 -21.88
CA ASN A 205 -10.96 -14.72 -21.76
C ASN A 205 -10.58 -15.18 -20.34
N ASP A 206 -10.19 -14.26 -19.45
CA ASP A 206 -9.88 -14.60 -18.05
C ASP A 206 -11.17 -14.83 -17.26
N VAL A 207 -11.38 -16.09 -16.86
CA VAL A 207 -12.57 -16.51 -16.11
C VAL A 207 -12.42 -16.21 -14.61
N GLN A 208 -11.18 -16.09 -14.13
CA GLN A 208 -10.90 -15.87 -12.71
C GLN A 208 -10.89 -14.38 -12.34
N PRO A 209 -11.43 -14.01 -11.16
CA PRO A 209 -11.35 -12.64 -10.66
C PRO A 209 -9.90 -12.22 -10.44
N THR A 210 -9.57 -10.96 -10.76
CA THR A 210 -8.20 -10.43 -10.62
C THR A 210 -8.14 -9.20 -9.70
N LEU A 211 -7.25 -9.23 -8.71
CA LEU A 211 -6.88 -8.10 -7.87
C LEU A 211 -5.57 -7.49 -8.37
N SER A 212 -5.55 -6.18 -8.57
CA SER A 212 -4.32 -5.46 -8.95
C SER A 212 -3.79 -4.67 -7.77
N ILE A 213 -2.52 -4.87 -7.42
CA ILE A 213 -1.81 -4.11 -6.39
C ILE A 213 -0.69 -3.34 -7.08
N VAL A 214 -0.77 -2.01 -7.07
CA VAL A 214 0.18 -1.16 -7.80
C VAL A 214 0.80 -0.14 -6.85
N TYR A 215 2.12 -0.21 -6.72
CA TYR A 215 2.92 0.79 -6.02
C TYR A 215 3.38 1.84 -7.03
N THR A 216 2.92 3.08 -6.82
CA THR A 216 3.36 4.24 -7.63
C THR A 216 4.58 4.93 -7.02
N SER A 217 4.97 4.54 -5.81
CA SER A 217 6.20 4.97 -5.16
C SER A 217 7.43 4.60 -5.97
N ALA A 218 8.40 5.51 -6.01
CA ALA A 218 9.70 5.28 -6.60
C ALA A 218 10.75 6.14 -5.90
N VAL A 219 11.97 5.65 -5.88
CA VAL A 219 13.16 6.35 -5.37
C VAL A 219 14.30 6.06 -6.33
N SER A 220 15.14 7.05 -6.62
CA SER A 220 16.40 6.85 -7.34
C SER A 220 17.49 7.67 -6.65
N PHE A 221 18.32 7.03 -5.84
CA PHE A 221 19.40 7.71 -5.12
C PHE A 221 20.60 7.93 -6.05
N PRO A 222 21.30 9.09 -6.01
CA PRO A 222 21.07 10.27 -5.17
C PRO A 222 20.19 11.36 -5.80
N PHE A 223 19.86 11.25 -7.10
CA PHE A 223 19.35 12.37 -7.88
C PHE A 223 17.81 12.49 -7.95
N ALA A 224 17.06 11.54 -7.38
CA ALA A 224 15.60 11.52 -7.43
C ALA A 224 15.02 11.08 -6.08
N ALA A 225 14.82 12.07 -5.21
CA ALA A 225 14.12 11.89 -3.94
C ALA A 225 12.65 11.46 -4.17
N PRO A 226 12.04 10.68 -3.25
CA PRO A 226 10.66 10.21 -3.41
C PRO A 226 9.64 11.34 -3.65
N LYS A 227 9.78 12.46 -2.91
CA LYS A 227 8.92 13.65 -3.08
C LYS A 227 9.05 14.26 -4.48
N THR A 228 10.27 14.35 -5.00
CA THR A 228 10.57 14.90 -6.33
C THR A 228 10.02 14.02 -7.43
N ILE A 229 10.12 12.69 -7.30
CA ILE A 229 9.54 11.74 -8.26
C ILE A 229 8.01 11.81 -8.23
N ALA A 230 7.41 11.86 -7.04
CA ALA A 230 5.97 11.90 -6.87
C ALA A 230 5.35 13.20 -7.45
N ARG A 231 5.91 14.37 -7.09
CA ARG A 231 5.39 15.69 -7.44
C ARG A 231 5.90 16.21 -8.79
N GLY A 232 7.10 15.82 -9.20
CA GLY A 232 7.85 16.48 -10.26
C GLY A 232 8.54 17.75 -9.77
N PHE A 233 9.17 18.48 -10.69
CA PHE A 233 9.83 19.76 -10.42
C PHE A 233 9.80 20.68 -11.64
N GLY A 234 9.99 21.98 -11.42
CA GLY A 234 9.92 23.01 -12.46
C GLY A 234 8.49 23.29 -12.95
N TRP A 235 8.40 23.77 -14.18
CA TRP A 235 7.17 24.13 -14.91
C TRP A 235 6.94 23.18 -16.10
N PRO A 236 6.56 21.91 -15.85
CA PRO A 236 6.40 20.92 -16.92
C PRO A 236 5.34 21.30 -17.96
N LYS A 237 4.34 22.13 -17.60
CA LYS A 237 3.35 22.67 -18.55
C LYS A 237 3.96 23.57 -19.64
N TRP A 238 5.11 24.18 -19.37
CA TRP A 238 5.80 25.12 -20.25
C TRP A 238 7.08 24.52 -20.84
N GLY A 239 7.29 23.20 -20.70
CA GLY A 239 8.47 22.48 -21.17
C GLY A 239 9.71 22.59 -20.27
N PHE A 240 9.68 23.43 -19.23
CA PHE A 240 10.81 23.65 -18.33
C PHE A 240 10.65 22.89 -17.02
N GLY A 241 10.82 21.57 -17.02
CA GLY A 241 10.73 20.75 -15.82
C GLY A 241 10.31 19.33 -16.12
N VAL A 242 10.07 18.55 -15.06
CA VAL A 242 9.70 17.14 -15.20
C VAL A 242 8.42 16.88 -14.43
N GLU A 243 7.41 16.37 -15.14
CA GLU A 243 6.14 15.97 -14.54
C GLU A 243 6.31 14.70 -13.69
N GLY A 244 5.86 14.77 -12.44
CA GLY A 244 5.92 13.65 -11.49
C GLY A 244 4.91 12.54 -11.76
N VAL A 245 5.14 11.40 -11.10
CA VAL A 245 4.33 10.18 -11.23
C VAL A 245 2.88 10.42 -10.87
N ASN A 246 2.57 11.17 -9.80
CA ASN A 246 1.19 11.38 -9.35
C ASN A 246 0.34 12.10 -10.42
N SER A 247 0.89 13.15 -11.04
CA SER A 247 0.19 13.90 -12.10
C SER A 247 -0.02 13.05 -13.34
N ARG A 248 0.99 12.27 -13.75
CA ARG A 248 0.89 11.35 -14.90
C ARG A 248 -0.17 10.27 -14.67
N MET A 249 -0.16 9.64 -13.50
CA MET A 249 -1.18 8.65 -13.11
C MET A 249 -2.57 9.28 -13.08
N GLY A 250 -2.71 10.46 -12.49
CA GLY A 250 -3.99 11.18 -12.42
C GLY A 250 -4.56 11.49 -13.81
N LYS A 251 -3.73 11.98 -14.74
CA LYS A 251 -4.12 12.20 -16.13
C LYS A 251 -4.55 10.91 -16.82
N TRP A 252 -3.78 9.82 -16.63
CA TRP A 252 -4.12 8.53 -17.20
C TRP A 252 -5.48 8.02 -16.71
N ILE A 253 -5.75 8.10 -15.39
CA ILE A 253 -7.04 7.70 -14.79
C ILE A 253 -8.18 8.55 -15.36
N LEU A 254 -8.01 9.87 -15.43
CA LEU A 254 -9.03 10.78 -15.97
C LEU A 254 -9.33 10.51 -17.45
N TRP A 255 -8.29 10.23 -18.24
CA TRP A 255 -8.45 9.89 -19.66
C TRP A 255 -9.16 8.55 -19.87
N HIS A 256 -8.93 7.60 -18.96
CA HIS A 256 -9.52 6.26 -18.99
C HIS A 256 -10.77 6.13 -18.09
N ARG A 257 -11.41 7.25 -17.72
CA ARG A 257 -12.57 7.28 -16.82
C ARG A 257 -13.74 6.42 -17.29
N ILE A 258 -13.89 6.21 -18.61
CA ILE A 258 -14.87 5.29 -19.21
C ILE A 258 -14.54 3.83 -18.90
N LEU A 259 -13.26 3.44 -18.86
CA LEU A 259 -12.85 2.10 -18.42
C LEU A 259 -13.28 1.90 -16.98
N PHE A 260 -12.96 2.83 -16.07
CA PHE A 260 -13.33 2.73 -14.65
C PHE A 260 -14.84 2.81 -14.39
N SER A 261 -15.60 3.56 -15.18
CA SER A 261 -17.07 3.53 -15.10
C SER A 261 -17.66 2.17 -15.50
N LYS A 262 -17.02 1.45 -16.44
CA LYS A 262 -17.37 0.04 -16.73
C LYS A 262 -16.96 -0.89 -15.59
N TYR A 263 -15.86 -0.60 -14.89
CA TYR A 263 -15.48 -1.33 -13.66
C TYR A 263 -16.57 -1.23 -12.60
N ASP A 264 -17.18 -0.08 -12.36
CA ASP A 264 -18.29 0.05 -11.39
C ASP A 264 -19.51 -0.82 -11.77
N SER A 265 -19.84 -0.89 -13.07
CA SER A 265 -20.92 -1.77 -13.55
C SER A 265 -20.58 -3.27 -13.47
N LEU A 266 -19.28 -3.61 -13.54
CA LEU A 266 -18.74 -4.97 -13.39
C LEU A 266 -18.27 -5.28 -11.96
N CYS A 267 -18.32 -4.31 -11.04
CA CYS A 267 -17.91 -4.42 -9.64
C CYS A 267 -18.83 -5.35 -8.84
N SER A 268 -19.88 -5.86 -9.51
CA SER A 268 -20.60 -7.05 -9.07
C SER A 268 -19.71 -8.30 -9.06
N LYS A 269 -18.69 -8.48 -9.92
CA LYS A 269 -18.00 -9.81 -10.03
C LYS A 269 -16.52 -9.93 -10.43
N ARG A 270 -15.74 -8.96 -10.96
CA ARG A 270 -14.50 -9.36 -11.69
C ARG A 270 -13.17 -8.66 -11.48
N SER A 271 -13.06 -7.50 -10.84
CA SER A 271 -11.73 -6.94 -10.54
C SER A 271 -11.73 -5.83 -9.50
N MET A 272 -10.68 -5.79 -8.67
CA MET A 272 -10.48 -4.82 -7.59
C MET A 272 -9.07 -4.21 -7.70
N LEU A 273 -8.93 -2.95 -7.30
CA LEU A 273 -7.68 -2.20 -7.42
C LEU A 273 -7.24 -1.63 -6.08
N LEU A 274 -5.98 -1.88 -5.71
CA LEU A 274 -5.29 -1.23 -4.59
C LEU A 274 -4.11 -0.44 -5.13
N CYS A 275 -4.14 0.89 -4.94
CA CYS A 275 -3.08 1.79 -5.36
C CYS A 275 -2.41 2.41 -4.13
N PHE A 276 -1.10 2.22 -3.99
CA PHE A 276 -0.30 2.84 -2.93
C PHE A 276 0.32 4.14 -3.46
N PRO A 277 -0.03 5.31 -2.89
CA PRO A 277 0.47 6.60 -3.36
C PRO A 277 1.94 6.83 -2.95
N ALA A 278 2.72 7.40 -3.87
CA ALA A 278 4.15 7.66 -3.70
C ALA A 278 4.50 8.68 -2.59
N CYS A 279 3.70 9.73 -2.46
CA CYS A 279 3.80 10.76 -1.41
C CYS A 279 2.53 11.61 -1.44
N VAL A 280 1.90 11.88 -0.29
CA VAL A 280 0.71 12.73 -0.22
C VAL A 280 1.17 14.18 -0.26
N SER A 281 1.02 14.79 -1.43
CA SER A 281 1.04 16.24 -1.61
C SER A 281 -0.28 16.64 -2.19
N SER A 282 -1.03 17.43 -1.42
CA SER A 282 -2.15 18.32 -1.74
C SER A 282 -2.63 18.43 -3.21
N TYR A 283 -2.92 17.31 -3.86
CA TYR A 283 -3.63 17.21 -5.13
C TYR A 283 -4.38 15.87 -5.11
N LEU A 284 -5.55 15.90 -4.50
CA LEU A 284 -6.50 14.79 -4.54
C LEU A 284 -7.43 14.97 -5.72
N LEU A 285 -7.37 14.00 -6.63
CA LEU A 285 -8.48 13.68 -7.50
C LEU A 285 -9.54 13.00 -6.63
N HIS A 286 -10.56 13.78 -6.25
CA HIS A 286 -11.82 13.24 -5.78
C HIS A 286 -12.42 12.38 -6.89
N LEU A 287 -12.35 11.07 -6.73
CA LEU A 287 -13.29 10.18 -7.40
C LEU A 287 -14.51 10.09 -6.47
N PRO A 288 -15.69 10.59 -6.91
CA PRO A 288 -16.92 10.39 -6.15
C PRO A 288 -17.25 8.90 -6.20
N PHE A 289 -17.44 8.30 -5.02
CA PHE A 289 -18.14 7.03 -4.86
C PHE A 289 -19.65 7.28 -4.89
#